data_AF-A0A7S0Y5S8-F1
#
_entry.id   AF-A0A7S0Y5S8-F1
#
_cell.length_a   1.000
_cell.length_b   1.000
_cell.length_c   1.000
_cell.angle_alpha   90.00
_cell.angle_beta   90.00
_cell.angle_gamma   90.00
#
_symmetry.space_group_name_H-M   'P 1'
#
loop_
_entity.id
_entity.type
_entity.pdbx_description
1 polymer ?
#
loop_
_entity_poly.entity_id
_entity_poly.type
_entity_poly.pdbx_seq_one_letter_code
_entity_poly.pdbx_strand_id
1 'polypeptide(L)'
;MEPKTRKALYAFSSFLFGLWTFVTINGISGPAFEPILEACPPSNYTTIDEFVAATGYHAYDPYVGLGVLDTLVCLITQFLLELRDTYPAGVLVWCSIIVVSLPTTVLWITEAGRAGAKGPIKYPVAMGLLGQLFGISVAFPLVWLPALVYGEGTRGAPVTPFRVKTCGLLVIPTSVLTATVFLADTTSQLWTTAAGMLGGPIVAMGGLVLYADESSALEATSENKASTRMAISNMYMKLFFVGFFGWYTLVVIAVNHYVLDNSDASLLEDLWTNAGPSVKFMAINTAVLFLSFLQYIAYRGGEFRALKAFGLSMILGPASACFQVLIEIEEEEGEKEKEETKKED
;
A
#
# COMPACT_ATOMS: atom_id res chain seq x y z
N MET A 1 -14.15 5.51 -27.18
CA MET A 1 -13.58 4.14 -27.24
C MET A 1 -14.64 3.16 -26.77
N GLU A 2 -14.81 2.02 -27.46
CA GLU A 2 -15.75 0.99 -27.02
C GLU A 2 -15.41 0.53 -25.59
N PRO A 3 -16.40 0.33 -24.69
CA PRO A 3 -16.15 -0.01 -23.29
C PRO A 3 -15.21 -1.21 -23.08
N LYS A 4 -15.28 -2.22 -23.96
CA LYS A 4 -14.43 -3.41 -23.93
C LYS A 4 -12.97 -3.09 -24.25
N THR A 5 -12.72 -2.29 -25.28
CA THR A 5 -11.36 -1.88 -25.66
C THR A 5 -10.71 -1.04 -24.57
N ARG A 6 -11.48 -0.16 -23.92
CA ARG A 6 -10.98 0.62 -22.76
C ARG A 6 -10.57 -0.29 -21.62
N LYS A 7 -11.42 -1.25 -21.23
CA LYS A 7 -11.10 -2.25 -20.20
C LYS A 7 -9.81 -3.00 -20.54
N ALA A 8 -9.71 -3.54 -21.76
CA ALA A 8 -8.54 -4.27 -22.20
C ALA A 8 -7.26 -3.43 -22.13
N LEU A 9 -7.31 -2.18 -22.55
CA LEU A 9 -6.14 -1.28 -22.49
C LEU A 9 -5.69 -1.01 -21.06
N TYR A 10 -6.60 -0.67 -20.14
CA TYR A 10 -6.23 -0.39 -18.75
C TYR A 10 -5.69 -1.63 -18.03
N ALA A 11 -6.30 -2.80 -18.24
CA ALA A 11 -5.80 -4.03 -17.64
C ALA A 11 -4.43 -4.41 -18.22
N PHE A 12 -4.24 -4.31 -19.54
CA PHE A 12 -2.98 -4.67 -20.18
C PHE A 12 -1.85 -3.69 -19.87
N SER A 13 -2.12 -2.38 -19.89
CA SER A 13 -1.12 -1.36 -19.53
C SER A 13 -0.72 -1.48 -18.07
N SER A 14 -1.68 -1.73 -17.17
CA SER A 14 -1.41 -1.96 -15.76
C SER A 14 -0.57 -3.22 -15.53
N PHE A 15 -0.91 -4.33 -16.20
CA PHE A 15 -0.14 -5.57 -16.14
C PHE A 15 1.32 -5.35 -16.60
N LEU A 16 1.52 -4.71 -17.76
CA LEU A 16 2.86 -4.42 -18.27
C LEU A 16 3.64 -3.50 -17.33
N PHE A 17 2.97 -2.52 -16.73
CA PHE A 17 3.59 -1.61 -15.77
C PHE A 17 4.05 -2.38 -14.53
N GLY A 18 3.20 -3.24 -13.97
CA GLY A 18 3.57 -4.10 -12.84
C GLY A 18 4.68 -5.10 -13.17
N LEU A 19 4.71 -5.65 -14.38
CA LEU A 19 5.78 -6.55 -14.83
C LEU A 19 7.11 -5.81 -14.95
N TRP A 20 7.09 -4.62 -15.55
CA TRP A 20 8.26 -3.75 -15.62
C TRP A 20 8.76 -3.38 -14.22
N THR A 21 7.86 -3.06 -13.29
CA THR A 21 8.22 -2.78 -11.90
C THR A 21 8.88 -3.99 -11.25
N PHE A 22 8.31 -5.19 -11.38
CA PHE A 22 8.91 -6.41 -10.82
C PHE A 22 10.33 -6.65 -11.33
N VAL A 23 10.54 -6.55 -12.65
CA VAL A 23 11.87 -6.71 -13.26
C VAL A 23 12.85 -5.65 -12.76
N THR A 24 12.41 -4.38 -12.74
CA THR A 24 13.26 -3.25 -12.34
C THR A 24 13.67 -3.34 -10.87
N ILE A 25 12.69 -3.62 -10.00
CA ILE A 25 12.90 -3.75 -8.57
C ILE A 25 13.83 -4.92 -8.25
N ASN A 26 13.63 -6.08 -8.87
CA ASN A 26 14.52 -7.23 -8.68
C ASN A 26 15.93 -6.99 -9.25
N GLY A 27 16.06 -6.22 -10.33
CA GLY A 27 17.36 -5.83 -10.87
C GLY A 27 18.18 -4.94 -9.91
N ILE A 28 17.52 -4.19 -9.03
CA ILE A 28 18.16 -3.31 -8.04
C ILE A 28 18.39 -4.04 -6.72
N SER A 29 17.33 -4.68 -6.20
CA SER A 29 17.32 -5.27 -4.86
C SER A 29 17.85 -6.70 -4.83
N GLY A 30 17.71 -7.47 -5.91
CA GLY A 30 18.15 -8.86 -5.99
C GLY A 30 19.61 -9.04 -5.59
N PRO A 31 20.57 -8.32 -6.21
CA PRO A 31 21.99 -8.43 -5.85
C PRO A 31 22.30 -8.03 -4.40
N ALA A 32 21.51 -7.12 -3.81
CA ALA A 32 21.68 -6.70 -2.43
C ALA A 32 21.06 -7.70 -1.43
N PHE A 33 19.98 -8.38 -1.82
CA PHE A 33 19.22 -9.30 -0.98
C PHE A 33 19.69 -10.74 -1.07
N GLU A 34 20.34 -11.15 -2.16
CA GLU A 34 20.83 -12.52 -2.35
C GLU A 34 21.77 -12.98 -1.21
N PRO A 35 22.77 -12.20 -0.76
CA PRO A 35 23.60 -12.59 0.38
C PRO A 35 22.81 -12.73 1.69
N ILE A 36 21.78 -11.89 1.88
CA ILE A 36 20.91 -11.93 3.05
C ILE A 36 20.06 -13.21 3.00
N LEU A 37 19.47 -13.52 1.85
CA LEU A 37 18.64 -14.71 1.64
C LEU A 37 19.43 -16.01 1.83
N GLU A 38 20.71 -16.04 1.46
CA GLU A 38 21.61 -17.17 1.70
C GLU A 38 21.91 -17.36 3.19
N ALA A 39 22.00 -16.27 3.95
CA ALA A 39 22.28 -16.28 5.38
C ALA A 39 21.05 -16.53 6.26
N CYS A 40 19.86 -16.12 5.83
CA CYS A 40 18.62 -16.19 6.61
C CYS A 40 17.92 -17.57 6.82
N PRO A 41 18.29 -18.71 6.20
CA PRO A 41 17.59 -19.97 6.45
C PRO A 41 17.75 -20.46 7.90
N PRO A 42 16.65 -20.70 8.65
CA PRO A 42 16.72 -21.07 10.07
C PRO A 42 17.33 -22.46 10.32
N SER A 43 17.47 -23.31 9.30
CA SER A 43 18.17 -24.58 9.42
C SER A 43 19.67 -24.44 9.65
N ASN A 44 20.24 -23.26 9.38
CA ASN A 44 21.68 -23.04 9.44
C ASN A 44 22.18 -22.71 10.84
N TYR A 45 21.29 -22.34 11.78
CA TYR A 45 21.64 -21.86 13.12
C TYR A 45 20.66 -22.38 14.17
N THR A 46 21.16 -22.63 15.39
CA THR A 46 20.35 -23.10 16.51
C THR A 46 19.81 -21.96 17.38
N THR A 47 20.48 -20.80 17.37
CA THR A 47 20.08 -19.60 18.12
C THR A 47 20.31 -18.33 17.29
N ILE A 48 19.64 -17.23 17.66
CA ILE A 48 19.85 -15.93 17.02
C ILE A 48 21.26 -15.38 17.30
N ASP A 49 21.82 -15.64 18.48
CA ASP A 49 23.20 -15.24 18.79
C ASP A 49 24.22 -15.93 17.87
N GLU A 50 23.99 -17.20 17.53
CA GLU A 50 24.81 -17.94 16.57
C GLU A 50 24.71 -17.35 15.17
N PHE A 51 23.50 -17.00 14.72
CA PHE A 51 23.27 -16.32 13.45
C PHE A 51 24.03 -14.98 13.38
N VAL A 52 23.90 -14.14 14.41
CA VAL A 52 24.58 -12.83 14.46
C VAL A 52 26.10 -13.00 14.44
N ALA A 53 26.64 -13.93 15.23
CA ALA A 53 28.07 -14.19 15.29
C ALA A 53 28.63 -14.74 13.96
N ALA A 54 27.87 -15.57 13.25
CA ALA A 54 28.32 -16.20 12.01
C ALA A 54 28.19 -15.30 10.79
N THR A 55 27.18 -14.44 10.74
CA THR A 55 26.83 -13.67 9.53
C THR A 55 27.15 -12.18 9.65
N GLY A 56 27.22 -11.65 10.87
CA GLY A 56 27.31 -10.21 11.13
C GLY A 56 26.01 -9.45 10.85
N TYR A 57 24.93 -10.13 10.46
CA TYR A 57 23.62 -9.50 10.28
C TYR A 57 22.94 -9.20 11.62
N HIS A 58 21.98 -8.28 11.57
CA HIS A 58 21.24 -7.88 12.76
C HIS A 58 20.29 -8.98 13.23
N ALA A 59 20.12 -9.10 14.55
CA ALA A 59 19.17 -10.03 15.14
C ALA A 59 17.75 -9.81 14.59
N TYR A 60 17.01 -10.89 14.37
CA TYR A 60 15.61 -10.85 13.94
C TYR A 60 14.75 -11.74 14.84
N ASP A 61 13.43 -11.53 14.81
CA ASP A 61 12.49 -12.31 15.60
C ASP A 61 11.87 -13.41 14.72
N PRO A 62 12.32 -14.68 14.78
CA PRO A 62 11.78 -15.73 13.92
C PRO A 62 10.31 -16.06 14.25
N TYR A 63 9.83 -15.79 15.47
CA TYR A 63 8.48 -16.18 15.87
C TYR A 63 7.39 -15.45 15.10
N VAL A 64 7.67 -14.24 14.61
CA VAL A 64 6.70 -13.47 13.80
C VAL A 64 6.63 -13.93 12.35
N GLY A 65 7.53 -14.82 11.92
CA GLY A 65 7.54 -15.46 10.59
C GLY A 65 6.59 -16.65 10.45
N LEU A 66 5.97 -17.08 11.56
CA LEU A 66 5.06 -18.24 11.60
C LEU A 66 5.69 -19.54 11.04
N GLY A 67 7.02 -19.67 11.11
CA GLY A 67 7.80 -20.85 10.70
C GLY A 67 8.01 -21.02 9.19
N VAL A 68 7.11 -20.50 8.37
CA VAL A 68 7.20 -20.59 6.89
C VAL A 68 7.74 -19.33 6.23
N LEU A 69 7.77 -18.20 6.95
CA LEU A 69 8.23 -16.91 6.45
C LEU A 69 9.38 -16.34 7.29
N ASP A 70 10.10 -17.18 8.03
CA ASP A 70 11.22 -16.76 8.88
C ASP A 70 12.34 -16.11 8.04
N THR A 71 12.61 -16.65 6.84
CA THR A 71 13.54 -16.05 5.87
C THR A 71 13.07 -14.66 5.42
N LEU A 72 11.77 -14.47 5.21
CA LEU A 72 11.21 -13.15 4.85
C LEU A 72 11.36 -12.16 6.01
N VAL A 73 11.12 -12.61 7.25
CA VAL A 73 11.28 -11.77 8.44
C VAL A 73 12.75 -11.35 8.61
N CYS A 74 13.68 -12.28 8.45
CA CYS A 74 15.10 -11.96 8.48
C CYS A 74 15.47 -10.93 7.40
N LEU A 75 15.02 -11.14 6.16
CA LEU A 75 15.26 -10.22 5.05
C LEU A 75 14.72 -8.81 5.34
N ILE A 76 13.46 -8.70 5.75
CA ILE A 76 12.86 -7.38 5.99
C ILE A 76 13.46 -6.68 7.20
N THR A 77 13.91 -7.42 8.22
CA THR A 77 14.61 -6.82 9.35
C THR A 77 15.89 -6.13 8.90
N GLN A 78 16.70 -6.78 8.03
CA GLN A 78 17.90 -6.13 7.47
C GLN A 78 17.55 -4.94 6.58
N PHE A 79 16.50 -5.08 5.76
CA PHE A 79 16.02 -4.02 4.88
C PHE A 79 15.57 -2.76 5.66
N LEU A 80 14.77 -2.96 6.70
CA LEU A 80 14.29 -1.87 7.56
C LEU A 80 15.43 -1.24 8.37
N LEU A 81 16.43 -2.03 8.75
CA LEU A 81 17.65 -1.51 9.38
C LEU A 81 18.40 -0.58 8.42
N GLU A 82 18.65 -1.00 7.17
CA GLU A 82 19.32 -0.16 6.17
C GLU A 82 18.56 1.15 5.93
N LEU A 83 17.24 1.09 5.79
CA LEU A 83 16.42 2.29 5.64
C LEU A 83 16.48 3.21 6.86
N ARG A 84 16.44 2.62 8.06
CA ARG A 84 16.56 3.39 9.30
C ARG A 84 17.91 4.10 9.39
N ASP A 85 18.99 3.40 9.08
CA ASP A 85 20.35 3.92 9.22
C ASP A 85 20.70 4.92 8.09
N THR A 86 19.94 4.93 6.99
CA THR A 86 20.08 5.89 5.89
C THR A 86 19.21 7.14 6.10
N TYR A 87 19.44 7.87 7.19
CA TYR A 87 18.66 9.07 7.52
C TYR A 87 19.08 10.31 6.69
N PRO A 88 18.13 11.15 6.21
CA PRO A 88 16.66 11.02 6.32
C PRO A 88 16.03 10.24 5.15
N ALA A 89 16.81 9.92 4.11
CA ALA A 89 16.29 9.35 2.87
C ALA A 89 15.43 8.10 3.09
N GLY A 90 15.86 7.18 3.94
CA GLY A 90 15.13 5.96 4.25
C GLY A 90 13.81 6.21 5.00
N VAL A 91 13.77 7.16 5.94
CA VAL A 91 12.52 7.62 6.58
C VAL A 91 11.58 8.19 5.52
N LEU A 92 12.10 9.04 4.64
CA LEU A 92 11.29 9.71 3.62
C LEU A 92 10.65 8.70 2.66
N VAL A 93 11.40 7.75 2.12
CA VAL A 93 10.85 6.77 1.16
C VAL A 93 9.94 5.75 1.83
N TRP A 94 10.26 5.28 3.04
CA TRP A 94 9.41 4.33 3.75
C TRP A 94 8.07 4.97 4.15
N CYS A 95 8.11 6.11 4.83
CA CYS A 95 6.89 6.77 5.24
C CYS A 95 6.07 7.28 4.03
N SER A 96 6.72 7.63 2.92
CA SER A 96 6.02 7.98 1.68
C SER A 96 5.19 6.81 1.15
N ILE A 97 5.73 5.58 1.10
CA ILE A 97 4.93 4.43 0.65
C ILE A 97 3.74 4.19 1.58
N ILE A 98 3.90 4.36 2.90
CA ILE A 98 2.83 4.15 3.87
C ILE A 98 1.70 5.14 3.59
N VAL A 99 2.02 6.43 3.43
CA VAL A 99 1.05 7.46 3.06
C VAL A 99 0.38 7.13 1.72
N VAL A 100 1.16 6.89 0.66
CA VAL A 100 0.65 6.60 -0.70
C VAL A 100 -0.22 5.34 -0.75
N SER A 101 0.02 4.37 0.14
CA SER A 101 -0.75 3.13 0.19
C SER A 101 -2.13 3.26 0.85
N LEU A 102 -2.40 4.32 1.63
CA LEU A 102 -3.66 4.47 2.36
C LEU A 102 -4.92 4.30 1.47
N PRO A 103 -5.00 4.90 0.27
CA PRO A 103 -6.14 4.71 -0.61
C PRO A 103 -6.29 3.26 -1.07
N THR A 104 -5.18 2.56 -1.32
CA THR A 104 -5.20 1.16 -1.78
C THR A 104 -5.79 0.22 -0.72
N THR A 105 -5.50 0.45 0.56
CA THR A 105 -6.07 -0.32 1.67
C THR A 105 -7.59 -0.24 1.70
N VAL A 106 -8.15 0.96 1.52
CA VAL A 106 -9.61 1.12 1.49
C VAL A 106 -10.19 0.36 0.31
N LEU A 107 -9.63 0.53 -0.90
CA LEU A 107 -10.12 -0.13 -2.11
C LEU A 107 -10.04 -1.65 -2.02
N TRP A 108 -8.93 -2.20 -1.53
CA TRP A 108 -8.75 -3.64 -1.39
C TRP A 108 -9.82 -4.25 -0.48
N ILE A 109 -10.17 -3.54 0.59
CA ILE A 109 -11.15 -4.03 1.56
C ILE A 109 -12.58 -3.86 1.04
N THR A 110 -12.92 -2.71 0.47
CA THR A 110 -14.29 -2.41 0.03
C THR A 110 -14.65 -3.17 -1.24
N GLU A 111 -13.78 -3.17 -2.26
CA GLU A 111 -14.07 -3.84 -3.54
C GLU A 111 -14.14 -5.36 -3.40
N ALA A 112 -13.39 -5.94 -2.46
CA ALA A 112 -13.49 -7.37 -2.13
C ALA A 112 -14.89 -7.77 -1.63
N GLY A 113 -15.59 -6.86 -0.95
CA GLY A 113 -16.90 -7.10 -0.35
C GLY A 113 -18.08 -6.86 -1.29
N ARG A 114 -17.86 -6.27 -2.47
CA ARG A 114 -18.97 -5.92 -3.37
C ARG A 114 -19.63 -7.16 -3.96
N ALA A 115 -20.95 -7.14 -4.02
CA ALA A 115 -21.74 -8.19 -4.66
C ALA A 115 -21.26 -8.43 -6.11
N GLY A 116 -21.05 -9.69 -6.47
CA GLY A 116 -20.60 -10.07 -7.83
C GLY A 116 -19.10 -9.98 -8.09
N ALA A 117 -18.27 -9.50 -7.15
CA ALA A 117 -16.81 -9.49 -7.30
C ALA A 117 -16.26 -10.92 -7.59
N LYS A 118 -15.21 -11.04 -8.40
CA LYS A 118 -14.62 -12.33 -8.82
C LYS A 118 -13.09 -12.24 -8.90
N GLY A 119 -12.44 -13.39 -8.76
CA GLY A 119 -10.99 -13.51 -8.90
C GLY A 119 -10.22 -12.98 -7.69
N PRO A 120 -8.94 -12.58 -7.89
CA PRO A 120 -8.03 -12.20 -6.81
C PRO A 120 -8.54 -11.07 -5.90
N ILE A 121 -9.33 -10.12 -6.43
CA ILE A 121 -9.83 -8.99 -5.64
C ILE A 121 -10.68 -9.40 -4.44
N LYS A 122 -11.25 -10.62 -4.43
CA LYS A 122 -12.03 -11.16 -3.31
C LYS A 122 -11.19 -11.57 -2.10
N TYR A 123 -9.87 -11.68 -2.27
CA TYR A 123 -8.97 -12.24 -1.27
C TYR A 123 -7.97 -11.16 -0.79
N PRO A 124 -8.42 -10.16 0.00
CA PRO A 124 -7.57 -9.05 0.43
C PRO A 124 -6.35 -9.51 1.24
N VAL A 125 -6.47 -10.62 2.00
CA VAL A 125 -5.32 -11.22 2.71
C VAL A 125 -4.27 -11.75 1.73
N ALA A 126 -4.68 -12.48 0.69
CA ALA A 126 -3.76 -12.96 -0.32
C ALA A 126 -3.10 -11.80 -1.08
N MET A 127 -3.85 -10.75 -1.40
CA MET A 127 -3.31 -9.53 -2.02
C MET A 127 -2.34 -8.78 -1.10
N GLY A 128 -2.64 -8.71 0.20
CA GLY A 128 -1.74 -8.17 1.21
C GLY A 128 -0.44 -8.95 1.32
N LEU A 129 -0.51 -10.29 1.33
CA LEU A 129 0.68 -11.15 1.35
C LEU A 129 1.51 -11.00 0.07
N LEU A 130 0.87 -10.92 -1.11
CA LEU A 130 1.57 -10.60 -2.36
C LEU A 130 2.24 -9.22 -2.31
N GLY A 131 1.58 -8.24 -1.69
CA GLY A 131 2.12 -6.91 -1.45
C GLY A 131 3.34 -6.90 -0.51
N GLN A 132 3.34 -7.75 0.54
CA GLN A 132 4.51 -7.92 1.41
C GLN A 132 5.67 -8.62 0.68
N LEU A 133 5.36 -9.67 -0.10
CA LEU A 133 6.38 -10.48 -0.78
C LEU A 133 7.06 -9.76 -1.96
N PHE A 134 6.28 -9.07 -2.79
CA PHE A 134 6.78 -8.46 -4.04
C PHE A 134 6.79 -6.94 -4.02
N GLY A 135 6.27 -6.33 -2.94
CA GLY A 135 5.96 -4.91 -2.90
C GLY A 135 4.55 -4.63 -3.41
N ILE A 136 3.84 -3.73 -2.72
CA ILE A 136 2.51 -3.28 -3.10
C ILE A 136 2.50 -2.61 -4.49
N SER A 137 3.59 -1.96 -4.89
CA SER A 137 3.78 -1.41 -6.24
C SER A 137 3.83 -2.44 -7.35
N VAL A 138 4.11 -3.72 -7.04
CA VAL A 138 4.02 -4.82 -8.00
C VAL A 138 2.63 -5.43 -7.93
N ALA A 139 2.20 -5.84 -6.73
CA ALA A 139 0.94 -6.56 -6.56
C ALA A 139 -0.27 -5.75 -7.04
N PHE A 140 -0.28 -4.43 -6.82
CA PHE A 140 -1.39 -3.56 -7.20
C PHE A 140 -1.57 -3.47 -8.74
N PRO A 141 -0.59 -3.00 -9.54
CA PRO A 141 -0.76 -2.93 -10.99
C PRO A 141 -0.66 -4.30 -11.70
N LEU A 142 0.15 -5.24 -11.20
CA LEU A 142 0.33 -6.52 -11.91
C LEU A 142 -0.88 -7.43 -11.76
N VAL A 143 -1.48 -7.47 -10.57
CA VAL A 143 -2.51 -8.45 -10.20
C VAL A 143 -3.82 -7.77 -9.88
N TRP A 144 -3.83 -6.83 -8.93
CA TRP A 144 -5.08 -6.30 -8.38
C TRP A 144 -5.88 -5.49 -9.40
N LEU A 145 -5.26 -4.52 -10.07
CA LEU A 145 -5.95 -3.63 -11.00
C LEU A 145 -6.47 -4.38 -12.26
N PRO A 146 -5.71 -5.27 -12.91
CA PRO A 146 -6.25 -6.13 -13.96
C PRO A 146 -7.40 -7.03 -13.46
N ALA A 147 -7.27 -7.60 -12.26
CA ALA A 147 -8.33 -8.40 -11.66
C ALA A 147 -9.58 -7.57 -11.37
N LEU A 148 -9.44 -6.31 -10.95
CA LEU A 148 -10.56 -5.39 -10.78
C LEU A 148 -11.25 -5.13 -12.12
N VAL A 149 -10.50 -4.78 -13.17
CA VAL A 149 -11.09 -4.42 -14.47
C VAL A 149 -11.98 -5.53 -15.05
N TYR A 150 -11.59 -6.80 -14.85
CA TYR A 150 -12.32 -7.97 -15.36
C TYR A 150 -13.23 -8.65 -14.34
N GLY A 151 -13.01 -8.42 -13.05
CA GLY A 151 -13.67 -9.12 -11.95
C GLY A 151 -14.41 -8.21 -10.98
N GLU A 152 -14.52 -6.90 -11.25
CA GLU A 152 -15.25 -5.96 -10.40
C GLU A 152 -16.68 -6.45 -10.12
N GLY A 153 -17.11 -6.26 -8.88
CA GLY A 153 -18.50 -6.47 -8.51
C GLY A 153 -19.41 -5.38 -9.09
N THR A 154 -20.70 -5.49 -8.79
CA THR A 154 -21.69 -4.47 -9.11
C THR A 154 -21.24 -3.13 -8.50
N ARG A 155 -21.05 -2.15 -9.36
CA ARG A 155 -20.66 -0.79 -8.96
C ARG A 155 -21.70 -0.20 -8.02
N GLY A 156 -21.24 0.51 -6.99
CA GLY A 156 -22.11 1.06 -5.96
C GLY A 156 -22.78 0.02 -5.05
N ALA A 157 -22.55 -1.29 -5.24
CA ALA A 157 -23.14 -2.31 -4.37
C ALA A 157 -22.76 -2.08 -2.91
N PRO A 158 -23.72 -2.25 -1.97
CA PRO A 158 -23.50 -1.94 -0.58
C PRO A 158 -22.46 -2.86 0.04
N VAL A 159 -21.78 -2.35 1.06
CA VAL A 159 -20.89 -3.11 1.94
C VAL A 159 -21.25 -2.82 3.38
N THR A 160 -20.97 -3.75 4.29
CA THR A 160 -21.35 -3.57 5.70
C THR A 160 -20.59 -2.38 6.32
N PRO A 161 -21.19 -1.72 7.32
CA PRO A 161 -20.47 -0.73 8.12
C PRO A 161 -19.23 -1.30 8.81
N PHE A 162 -19.24 -2.60 9.14
CA PHE A 162 -18.10 -3.31 9.71
C PHE A 162 -16.91 -3.28 8.74
N ARG A 163 -17.11 -3.69 7.48
CA ARG A 163 -16.07 -3.68 6.44
C ARG A 163 -15.47 -2.29 6.25
N VAL A 164 -16.32 -1.26 6.16
CA VAL A 164 -15.87 0.14 6.01
C VAL A 164 -15.03 0.59 7.20
N LYS A 165 -15.46 0.31 8.45
CA LYS A 165 -14.71 0.68 9.66
C LYS A 165 -13.36 -0.03 9.75
N THR A 166 -13.33 -1.30 9.35
CA THR A 166 -12.11 -2.11 9.34
C THR A 166 -11.02 -1.53 8.44
N CYS A 167 -11.37 -0.79 7.37
CA CYS A 167 -10.39 -0.05 6.57
C CYS A 167 -9.49 0.87 7.40
N GLY A 168 -10.08 1.63 8.32
CA GLY A 168 -9.31 2.53 9.19
C GLY A 168 -8.55 1.77 10.27
N LEU A 169 -9.15 0.72 10.84
CA LEU A 169 -8.52 -0.06 11.91
C LEU A 169 -7.27 -0.82 11.42
N LEU A 170 -7.29 -1.35 10.19
CA LEU A 170 -6.15 -2.09 9.63
C LEU A 170 -4.97 -1.21 9.23
N VAL A 171 -5.14 0.12 9.17
CA VAL A 171 -4.03 1.08 8.97
C VAL A 171 -3.24 1.28 10.27
N ILE A 172 -3.89 1.19 11.43
CA ILE A 172 -3.29 1.54 12.73
C ILE A 172 -2.04 0.69 13.04
N PRO A 173 -2.06 -0.65 12.94
CA PRO A 173 -0.88 -1.46 13.23
C PRO A 173 0.32 -1.06 12.39
N THR A 174 0.15 -0.87 11.08
CA THR A 174 1.24 -0.47 10.17
C THR A 174 1.84 0.88 10.55
N SER A 175 1.00 1.85 10.92
CA SER A 175 1.46 3.17 11.36
C SER A 175 2.21 3.12 12.68
N VAL A 176 1.70 2.38 13.66
CA VAL A 176 2.35 2.21 14.97
C VAL A 176 3.69 1.49 14.82
N LEU A 177 3.72 0.38 14.09
CA LEU A 177 4.93 -0.39 13.83
C LEU A 177 5.97 0.43 13.07
N THR A 178 5.54 1.21 12.06
CA THR A 178 6.43 2.15 11.35
C THR A 178 7.03 3.16 12.32
N ALA A 179 6.22 3.81 13.15
CA ALA A 179 6.73 4.76 14.15
C ALA A 179 7.72 4.09 15.12
N THR A 180 7.42 2.86 15.59
CA THR A 180 8.31 2.10 16.46
C THR A 180 9.64 1.77 15.77
N VAL A 181 9.62 1.35 14.50
CA VAL A 181 10.85 1.02 13.74
C VAL A 181 11.76 2.25 13.58
N PHE A 182 11.22 3.44 13.42
CA PHE A 182 12.05 4.64 13.24
C PHE A 182 12.37 5.39 14.55
N LEU A 183 11.77 5.04 15.69
CA LEU A 183 11.97 5.74 16.97
C LEU A 183 12.58 4.88 18.08
N ALA A 184 12.35 3.57 18.10
CA ALA A 184 12.89 2.67 19.13
C ALA A 184 14.39 2.41 18.90
N ASP A 185 15.15 1.97 19.90
CA ASP A 185 16.57 1.58 19.75
C ASP A 185 16.69 0.31 18.89
N THR A 186 17.58 0.28 17.88
CA THR A 186 17.80 -0.90 17.00
C THR A 186 18.19 -2.13 17.80
N THR A 187 18.92 -1.95 18.90
CA THR A 187 19.41 -3.06 19.73
C THR A 187 18.33 -3.68 20.62
N SER A 188 17.14 -3.07 20.66
CA SER A 188 16.05 -3.53 21.51
C SER A 188 15.22 -4.64 20.87
N GLN A 189 14.69 -5.54 21.72
CA GLN A 189 13.70 -6.54 21.28
C GLN A 189 12.45 -5.88 20.70
N LEU A 190 12.05 -4.72 21.23
CA LEU A 190 10.91 -3.95 20.72
C LEU A 190 11.09 -3.60 19.24
N TRP A 191 12.26 -3.09 18.86
CA TRP A 191 12.55 -2.76 17.46
C TRP A 191 12.57 -4.01 16.58
N THR A 192 13.26 -5.05 17.04
CA THR A 192 13.41 -6.32 16.33
C THR A 192 12.05 -6.95 16.00
N THR A 193 11.18 -7.09 17.00
CA THR A 193 9.82 -7.62 16.83
C THR A 193 8.96 -6.70 15.99
N ALA A 194 9.05 -5.37 16.16
CA ALA A 194 8.27 -4.42 15.37
C ALA A 194 8.64 -4.46 13.88
N ALA A 195 9.94 -4.52 13.56
CA ALA A 195 10.43 -4.65 12.18
C ALA A 195 9.93 -5.96 11.55
N GLY A 196 10.04 -7.08 12.27
CA GLY A 196 9.56 -8.36 11.79
C GLY A 196 8.04 -8.42 11.62
N MET A 197 7.26 -7.80 12.50
CA MET A 197 5.79 -7.70 12.34
C MET A 197 5.41 -6.83 11.14
N LEU A 198 6.13 -5.73 10.92
CA LEU A 198 5.85 -4.74 9.88
C LEU A 198 6.00 -5.33 8.47
N GLY A 199 7.11 -6.03 8.20
CA GLY A 199 7.32 -6.69 6.91
C GLY A 199 6.88 -8.16 6.85
N GLY A 200 6.54 -8.75 7.99
CA GLY A 200 6.05 -10.12 8.08
C GLY A 200 4.60 -10.29 7.61
N PRO A 201 4.08 -11.52 7.64
CA PRO A 201 2.72 -11.82 7.20
C PRO A 201 1.64 -11.19 8.09
N ILE A 202 1.95 -10.92 9.36
CA ILE A 202 0.96 -10.61 10.41
C ILE A 202 0.06 -9.42 10.03
N VAL A 203 0.64 -8.34 9.51
CA VAL A 203 -0.14 -7.15 9.09
C VAL A 203 -1.13 -7.51 7.98
N ALA A 204 -0.69 -8.27 6.97
CA ALA A 204 -1.57 -8.73 5.88
C ALA A 204 -2.66 -9.69 6.39
N MET A 205 -2.34 -10.55 7.36
CA MET A 205 -3.28 -11.49 7.99
C MET A 205 -4.36 -10.79 8.81
N GLY A 206 -4.17 -9.51 9.20
CA GLY A 206 -5.22 -8.71 9.84
C GLY A 206 -6.52 -8.66 9.03
N GLY A 207 -6.44 -8.79 7.71
CA GLY A 207 -7.60 -8.91 6.82
C GLY A 207 -8.46 -10.15 7.04
N LEU A 208 -8.00 -11.17 7.77
CA LEU A 208 -8.81 -12.36 8.10
C LEU A 208 -10.10 -12.01 8.85
N VAL A 209 -10.10 -10.89 9.58
CA VAL A 209 -11.31 -10.40 10.26
C VAL A 209 -12.47 -10.12 9.29
N LEU A 210 -12.17 -9.92 8.00
CA LEU A 210 -13.15 -9.69 6.93
C LEU A 210 -13.71 -10.98 6.32
N TYR A 211 -13.23 -12.16 6.72
CA TYR A 211 -13.67 -13.43 6.16
C TYR A 211 -15.10 -13.79 6.57
N ALA A 212 -15.51 -13.38 7.78
CA ALA A 212 -16.86 -13.60 8.30
C ALA A 212 -17.87 -12.50 7.90
N ASP A 213 -17.45 -11.54 7.07
CA ASP A 213 -18.29 -10.41 6.69
C ASP A 213 -19.18 -10.74 5.49
N GLU A 214 -20.49 -10.50 5.62
CA GLU A 214 -21.51 -10.87 4.64
C GLU A 214 -21.84 -9.73 3.64
N SER A 215 -20.92 -8.79 3.39
CA SER A 215 -21.17 -7.66 2.48
C SER A 215 -21.71 -8.08 1.10
N SER A 216 -21.23 -9.21 0.56
CA SER A 216 -21.66 -9.68 -0.76
C SER A 216 -23.10 -10.19 -0.82
N ALA A 217 -23.74 -10.43 0.33
CA ALA A 217 -25.12 -10.88 0.44
C ALA A 217 -26.11 -9.72 0.67
N LEU A 218 -25.62 -8.49 0.86
CA LEU A 218 -26.48 -7.33 1.09
C LEU A 218 -27.32 -7.00 -0.15
N GLU A 219 -28.61 -6.80 0.06
CA GLU A 219 -29.51 -6.33 -0.99
C GLU A 219 -29.16 -4.90 -1.40
N ALA A 220 -29.09 -4.67 -2.72
CA ALA A 220 -28.70 -3.40 -3.32
C ALA A 220 -29.85 -2.38 -3.37
N THR A 221 -30.53 -2.16 -2.23
CA THR A 221 -31.56 -1.12 -2.09
C THR A 221 -30.93 0.28 -2.17
N SER A 222 -31.69 1.28 -2.62
CA SER A 222 -31.23 2.67 -2.71
C SER A 222 -30.74 3.21 -1.37
N GLU A 223 -31.38 2.79 -0.27
CA GLU A 223 -30.97 3.14 1.10
C GLU A 223 -29.62 2.51 1.48
N ASN A 224 -29.43 1.21 1.24
CA ASN A 224 -28.17 0.52 1.56
C ASN A 224 -27.00 1.09 0.77
N LYS A 225 -27.22 1.39 -0.52
CA LYS A 225 -26.22 2.03 -1.39
C LYS A 225 -25.86 3.42 -0.90
N ALA A 226 -26.84 4.26 -0.59
CA ALA A 226 -26.62 5.61 -0.06
C ALA A 226 -25.87 5.59 1.28
N SER A 227 -26.28 4.71 2.21
CA SER A 227 -25.62 4.53 3.50
C SER A 227 -24.16 4.09 3.35
N THR A 228 -23.91 3.10 2.47
CA THR A 228 -22.56 2.62 2.16
C THR A 228 -21.68 3.73 1.59
N ARG A 229 -22.18 4.47 0.60
CA ARG A 229 -21.47 5.59 -0.04
C ARG A 229 -21.07 6.64 0.99
N MET A 230 -22.00 7.09 1.83
CA MET A 230 -21.72 8.04 2.91
C MET A 230 -20.66 7.49 3.87
N ALA A 231 -20.74 6.22 4.25
CA ALA A 231 -19.76 5.60 5.13
C ALA A 231 -18.36 5.54 4.49
N ILE A 232 -18.26 5.18 3.21
CA ILE A 232 -17.01 5.13 2.45
C ILE A 232 -16.42 6.54 2.29
N SER A 233 -17.21 7.54 1.86
CA SER A 233 -16.75 8.92 1.74
C SER A 233 -16.29 9.51 3.08
N ASN A 234 -16.98 9.19 4.17
CA ASN A 234 -16.54 9.56 5.51
C ASN A 234 -15.21 8.89 5.89
N MET A 235 -14.99 7.64 5.48
CA MET A 235 -13.71 6.96 5.69
C MET A 235 -12.60 7.61 4.85
N TYR A 236 -12.85 7.92 3.58
CA TYR A 236 -11.93 8.68 2.74
C TYR A 236 -11.57 10.02 3.37
N MET A 237 -12.54 10.77 3.90
CA MET A 237 -12.27 12.04 4.59
C MET A 237 -11.40 11.87 5.84
N LYS A 238 -11.61 10.82 6.63
CA LYS A 238 -10.75 10.55 7.80
C LYS A 238 -9.31 10.25 7.39
N LEU A 239 -9.14 9.37 6.40
CA LEU A 239 -7.81 8.99 5.91
C LEU A 239 -7.16 10.08 5.05
N PHE A 240 -7.94 11.00 4.47
CA PHE A 240 -7.45 12.23 3.87
C PHE A 240 -6.63 13.04 4.87
N PHE A 241 -7.15 13.26 6.08
CA PHE A 241 -6.40 14.01 7.09
C PHE A 241 -5.12 13.27 7.51
N VAL A 242 -5.20 11.94 7.68
CA VAL A 242 -4.00 11.12 7.99
C VAL A 242 -2.95 11.25 6.89
N GLY A 243 -3.35 11.11 5.63
CA GLY A 243 -2.44 11.26 4.48
C GLY A 243 -1.87 12.67 4.35
N PHE A 244 -2.68 13.70 4.67
CA PHE A 244 -2.28 15.10 4.57
C PHE A 244 -1.22 15.43 5.62
N PHE A 245 -1.49 15.11 6.89
CA PHE A 245 -0.53 15.34 7.96
C PHE A 245 0.73 14.50 7.77
N GLY A 246 0.58 13.23 7.38
CA GLY A 246 1.71 12.36 7.07
C GLY A 246 2.61 12.95 5.97
N TRP A 247 2.03 13.40 4.86
CA TRP A 247 2.77 14.05 3.77
C TRP A 247 3.51 15.31 4.23
N TYR A 248 2.82 16.21 4.94
CA TYR A 248 3.44 17.46 5.41
C TYR A 248 4.56 17.22 6.42
N THR A 249 4.44 16.19 7.27
CA THR A 249 5.55 15.79 8.15
C THR A 249 6.78 15.40 7.34
N LEU A 250 6.63 14.65 6.23
CA LEU A 250 7.75 14.28 5.37
C LEU A 250 8.34 15.48 4.64
N VAL A 251 7.50 16.40 4.16
CA VAL A 251 7.95 17.67 3.57
C VAL A 251 8.76 18.47 4.57
N VAL A 252 8.32 18.58 5.83
CA VAL A 252 9.06 19.28 6.89
C VAL A 252 10.41 18.62 7.17
N ILE A 253 10.47 17.29 7.27
CA ILE A 253 11.73 16.56 7.43
C ILE A 253 12.69 16.84 6.26
N ALA A 254 12.18 16.78 5.03
CA ALA A 254 12.98 17.02 3.84
C ALA A 254 13.47 18.47 3.76
N VAL A 255 12.61 19.46 4.03
CA VAL A 255 12.98 20.87 4.02
C VAL A 255 14.02 21.18 5.10
N ASN A 256 13.81 20.71 6.32
CA ASN A 256 14.77 20.93 7.40
C ASN A 256 16.13 20.36 7.03
N HIS A 257 16.20 19.11 6.56
CA HIS A 257 17.48 18.48 6.25
C HIS A 257 18.17 19.05 5.01
N TYR A 258 17.47 19.11 3.87
CA TYR A 258 18.09 19.41 2.57
C TYR A 258 18.11 20.89 2.20
N VAL A 259 17.32 21.73 2.89
CA VAL A 259 17.25 23.17 2.59
C VAL A 259 17.83 24.00 3.71
N LEU A 260 17.54 23.65 4.97
CA LEU A 260 17.94 24.48 6.12
C LEU A 260 19.26 24.02 6.75
N ASP A 261 19.44 22.71 6.97
CA ASP A 261 20.56 22.18 7.75
C ASP A 261 21.79 21.82 6.88
N ASN A 262 21.56 21.21 5.71
CA ASN A 262 22.61 20.80 4.77
C ASN A 262 22.26 21.26 3.34
N SER A 263 22.53 22.53 3.02
CA SER A 263 22.23 23.08 1.68
C SER A 263 23.01 22.42 0.54
N ASP A 264 24.12 21.75 0.85
CA ASP A 264 24.93 21.02 -0.13
C ASP A 264 24.43 19.58 -0.36
N ALA A 265 23.53 19.08 0.51
CA ALA A 265 22.91 17.77 0.33
C ALA A 265 21.78 17.87 -0.70
N SER A 266 21.74 16.91 -1.62
CA SER A 266 20.72 16.86 -2.67
C SER A 266 19.74 15.72 -2.41
N LEU A 267 18.47 16.06 -2.14
CA LEU A 267 17.40 15.07 -2.01
C LEU A 267 17.34 14.13 -3.21
N LEU A 268 17.57 14.65 -4.42
CA LEU A 268 17.51 13.82 -5.62
C LEU A 268 18.68 12.84 -5.66
N GLU A 269 19.87 13.24 -5.22
CA GLU A 269 21.02 12.34 -5.15
C GLU A 269 20.82 11.26 -4.10
N ASP A 270 20.34 11.63 -2.92
CA ASP A 270 20.12 10.70 -1.79
C ASP A 270 18.95 9.74 -2.02
N LEU A 271 18.02 10.07 -2.93
CA LEU A 271 16.93 9.18 -3.32
C LEU A 271 17.22 8.36 -4.58
N TRP A 272 18.08 8.84 -5.48
CA TRP A 272 18.27 8.23 -6.80
C TRP A 272 19.72 7.95 -7.17
N THR A 273 20.60 8.95 -7.15
CA THR A 273 21.95 8.79 -7.72
C THR A 273 22.84 7.98 -6.77
N ASN A 274 22.99 8.49 -5.55
CA ASN A 274 23.87 7.96 -4.50
C ASN A 274 23.14 7.02 -3.53
N ALA A 275 21.82 6.91 -3.67
CA ALA A 275 20.98 6.04 -2.85
C ALA A 275 21.44 4.57 -2.85
N GLY A 276 21.42 3.96 -1.67
CA GLY A 276 21.57 2.52 -1.50
C GLY A 276 20.41 1.73 -2.15
N PRO A 277 20.56 0.40 -2.31
CA PRO A 277 19.56 -0.45 -2.93
C PRO A 277 18.18 -0.32 -2.28
N SER A 278 18.11 -0.26 -0.95
CA SER A 278 16.85 -0.21 -0.22
C SER A 278 16.09 1.11 -0.42
N VAL A 279 16.82 2.23 -0.44
CA VAL A 279 16.22 3.55 -0.72
C VAL A 279 15.71 3.63 -2.17
N LYS A 280 16.51 3.18 -3.15
CA LYS A 280 16.12 3.11 -4.56
C LYS A 280 14.87 2.25 -4.76
N PHE A 281 14.85 1.07 -4.14
CA PHE A 281 13.70 0.17 -4.13
C PHE A 281 12.44 0.91 -3.67
N MET A 282 12.50 1.56 -2.50
CA MET A 282 11.32 2.22 -1.91
C MET A 282 10.88 3.46 -2.68
N ALA A 283 11.82 4.21 -3.27
CA ALA A 283 11.51 5.34 -4.13
C ALA A 283 10.71 4.89 -5.37
N ILE A 284 11.16 3.83 -6.04
CA ILE A 284 10.45 3.23 -7.18
C ILE A 284 9.09 2.69 -6.74
N ASN A 285 9.05 1.97 -5.61
CA ASN A 285 7.82 1.39 -5.06
C ASN A 285 6.76 2.48 -4.82
N THR A 286 7.16 3.59 -4.21
CA THR A 286 6.27 4.74 -3.95
C THR A 286 5.75 5.36 -5.25
N ALA A 287 6.64 5.65 -6.20
CA ALA A 287 6.27 6.28 -7.46
C ALA A 287 5.34 5.40 -8.30
N VAL A 288 5.67 4.11 -8.43
CA VAL A 288 4.86 3.14 -9.19
C VAL A 288 3.50 2.96 -8.54
N LEU A 289 3.42 2.83 -7.20
CA LEU A 289 2.13 2.69 -6.54
C LEU A 289 1.24 3.90 -6.79
N PHE A 290 1.77 5.11 -6.67
CA PHE A 290 1.02 6.33 -6.94
C PHE A 290 0.53 6.38 -8.39
N LEU A 291 1.40 6.13 -9.37
CA LEU A 291 1.03 6.11 -10.79
C LEU A 291 -0.01 5.02 -11.10
N SER A 292 0.10 3.85 -10.49
CA SER A 292 -0.88 2.76 -10.62
C SER A 292 -2.23 3.14 -10.02
N PHE A 293 -2.23 3.89 -8.92
CA PHE A 293 -3.46 4.43 -8.34
C PHE A 293 -4.11 5.49 -9.25
N LEU A 294 -3.31 6.34 -9.90
CA LEU A 294 -3.82 7.26 -10.92
C LEU A 294 -4.43 6.51 -12.11
N GLN A 295 -3.86 5.38 -12.52
CA GLN A 295 -4.48 4.50 -13.53
C GLN A 295 -5.84 3.97 -13.06
N TYR A 296 -5.95 3.56 -11.79
CA TYR A 296 -7.24 3.17 -11.19
C TYR A 296 -8.27 4.32 -11.25
N ILE A 297 -7.87 5.54 -10.83
CA ILE A 297 -8.73 6.72 -10.89
C ILE A 297 -9.15 6.99 -12.34
N ALA A 298 -8.21 6.92 -13.29
CA ALA A 298 -8.50 7.14 -14.71
C ALA A 298 -9.47 6.09 -15.28
N TYR A 299 -9.34 4.84 -14.84
CA TYR A 299 -10.26 3.76 -15.19
C TYR A 299 -11.68 4.01 -14.64
N ARG A 300 -11.81 4.35 -13.35
CA ARG A 300 -13.11 4.44 -12.65
C ARG A 300 -13.81 5.80 -12.78
N GLY A 301 -13.05 6.87 -12.66
CA GLY A 301 -13.50 8.25 -12.63
C GLY A 301 -13.16 9.07 -13.88
N GLY A 302 -12.37 8.52 -14.80
CA GLY A 302 -11.93 9.22 -16.00
C GLY A 302 -10.58 9.92 -15.86
N GLU A 303 -9.93 10.11 -17.00
CA GLU A 303 -8.55 10.60 -17.13
C GLU A 303 -8.38 12.01 -16.53
N PHE A 304 -9.40 12.86 -16.67
CA PHE A 304 -9.40 14.21 -16.07
C PHE A 304 -9.29 14.17 -14.54
N ARG A 305 -9.95 13.20 -13.89
CA ARG A 305 -9.88 13.03 -12.44
C ARG A 305 -8.52 12.53 -11.99
N ALA A 306 -7.88 11.67 -12.78
CA ALA A 306 -6.51 11.25 -12.51
C ALA A 306 -5.53 12.43 -12.64
N LEU A 307 -5.70 13.27 -13.67
CA LEU A 307 -4.92 14.51 -13.83
C LEU A 307 -5.15 15.48 -12.67
N LYS A 308 -6.40 15.61 -12.20
CA LYS A 308 -6.73 16.40 -11.00
C LYS A 308 -6.03 15.86 -9.75
N ALA A 309 -6.10 14.55 -9.50
CA ALA A 309 -5.40 13.93 -8.38
C ALA A 309 -3.87 14.14 -8.47
N PHE A 310 -3.30 14.02 -9.66
CA PHE A 310 -1.88 14.30 -9.90
C PHE A 310 -1.53 15.76 -9.58
N GLY A 311 -2.29 16.73 -10.12
CA GLY A 311 -2.05 18.15 -9.87
C GLY A 311 -2.20 18.54 -8.39
N LEU A 312 -3.22 18.00 -7.71
CA LEU A 312 -3.45 18.25 -6.29
C LEU A 312 -2.41 17.61 -5.38
N SER A 313 -1.71 16.56 -5.82
CA SER A 313 -0.73 15.84 -5.00
C SER A 313 0.43 16.71 -4.51
N MET A 314 0.79 17.75 -5.25
CA MET A 314 1.85 18.69 -4.85
C MET A 314 1.47 19.50 -3.61
N ILE A 315 0.18 19.81 -3.45
CA ILE A 315 -0.33 20.65 -2.36
C ILE A 315 -0.85 19.79 -1.22
N LEU A 316 -1.67 18.78 -1.52
CA LEU A 316 -2.35 17.99 -0.50
C LEU A 316 -1.57 16.74 -0.08
N GLY A 317 -0.56 16.37 -0.85
CA GLY A 317 0.05 15.04 -0.80
C GLY A 317 -0.70 14.02 -1.66
N PRO A 318 -0.02 12.96 -2.09
CA PRO A 318 -0.55 11.98 -3.05
C PRO A 318 -1.79 11.25 -2.55
N ALA A 319 -1.78 10.80 -1.28
CA ALA A 319 -2.91 10.06 -0.70
C ALA A 319 -4.17 10.92 -0.57
N SER A 320 -4.02 12.13 -0.05
CA SER A 320 -5.14 13.06 0.20
C SER A 320 -5.74 13.56 -1.11
N ALA A 321 -4.92 13.89 -2.10
CA ALA A 321 -5.38 14.22 -3.43
C ALA A 321 -6.20 13.06 -4.05
N CYS A 322 -5.74 11.82 -3.85
CA CYS A 322 -6.47 10.64 -4.28
C CYS A 322 -7.80 10.48 -3.55
N PHE A 323 -7.84 10.59 -2.21
CA PHE A 323 -9.07 10.50 -1.43
C PHE A 323 -10.11 11.56 -1.82
N GLN A 324 -9.68 12.80 -2.06
CA GLN A 324 -10.58 13.86 -2.53
C GLN A 324 -11.25 13.46 -3.85
N VAL A 325 -10.48 12.95 -4.79
CA VAL A 325 -11.03 12.51 -6.09
C VAL A 325 -11.90 11.25 -5.94
N LEU A 326 -11.58 10.34 -5.03
CA LEU A 326 -12.43 9.16 -4.75
C LEU A 326 -13.81 9.58 -4.19
N ILE A 327 -13.86 10.59 -3.33
CA ILE A 327 -15.13 11.14 -2.82
C ILE A 327 -15.99 11.66 -3.98
N GLU A 328 -15.40 12.41 -4.91
CA GLU A 328 -16.10 12.91 -6.10
C GLU A 328 -16.61 11.79 -7.01
N ILE A 329 -15.90 10.66 -7.08
CA ILE A 329 -16.35 9.48 -7.84
C ILE A 329 -17.56 8.83 -7.15
N GLU A 330 -17.51 8.66 -5.82
CA GLU A 330 -18.63 8.08 -5.06
C GLU A 330 -19.88 8.97 -5.12
N GLU A 331 -19.71 10.29 -5.10
CA GLU A 331 -20.80 11.27 -5.23
C GLU A 331 -21.46 11.22 -6.61
N GLU A 332 -20.68 11.25 -7.70
CA GLU A 332 -21.22 11.17 -9.07
C GLU A 332 -21.99 9.86 -9.30
N GLU A 333 -21.51 8.74 -8.77
CA GLU A 333 -22.24 7.47 -8.81
C GLU A 333 -23.63 7.59 -8.16
N GLY A 334 -23.77 8.44 -7.14
CA GLY A 334 -25.02 8.62 -6.41
C GLY A 334 -26.02 9.49 -7.12
N GLU A 335 -25.54 10.45 -7.89
CA GLU A 335 -26.37 11.28 -8.76
C GLU A 335 -26.95 10.45 -9.90
N LYS A 336 -26.12 9.61 -10.54
CA LYS A 336 -26.57 8.71 -11.62
C LYS A 336 -27.65 7.75 -11.18
N GLU A 337 -27.50 7.13 -10.00
CA GLU A 337 -28.52 6.22 -9.46
C GLU A 337 -29.86 6.92 -9.17
N LYS A 338 -29.81 8.17 -8.67
CA LYS A 338 -31.01 8.97 -8.44
C LYS A 338 -31.71 9.33 -9.75
N GLU A 339 -30.96 9.61 -10.81
CA GLU A 339 -31.53 9.88 -12.14
C GLU A 339 -32.16 8.65 -12.78
N GLU A 340 -31.56 7.47 -12.61
CA GLU A 340 -32.13 6.21 -13.11
C GLU A 340 -33.43 5.86 -12.39
N THR A 341 -33.46 5.97 -11.06
CA THR A 341 -34.68 5.70 -10.27
C THR A 341 -35.84 6.62 -10.69
N LYS A 342 -35.56 7.91 -10.94
CA LYS A 342 -36.58 8.88 -11.40
C LYS A 342 -37.15 8.62 -12.80
N LYS A 343 -36.48 7.80 -13.62
CA LYS A 343 -36.96 7.43 -14.97
C LYS A 343 -37.86 6.19 -14.95
N GLU A 344 -37.83 5.44 -13.86
CA GLU A 344 -38.62 4.20 -13.69
C GLU A 344 -39.98 4.45 -13.01
N ASP A 345 -40.14 5.60 -12.35
CA ASP A 345 -41.38 6.09 -11.72
C ASP A 345 -42.24 6.95 -12.68
#